data_AF-A0A4Q0GSK2-F1
#
_entry.id   AF-A0A4Q0GSK2-F1
#
_cell.length_a   1.000
_cell.length_b   1.000
_cell.length_c   1.000
_cell.angle_alpha   90.00
_cell.angle_beta   90.00
_cell.angle_gamma   90.00
#
_symmetry.space_group_name_H-M   'P 1'
#
loop_
_entity.id
_entity.type
_entity.pdbx_description
1 polymer ?
#
loop_
_entity_poly.entity_id
_entity_poly.type
_entity_poly.pdbx_seq_one_letter_code
_entity_poly.pdbx_strand_id
1 'polypeptide(L)'
;MRLRCSICGNWDWLAYYDWFECSHCRLMVRDVHEVGDVARDLVARLKTGTIDLERDPAERWTLDPAGSRNAAWRFGFEVEPIAVSHDEVRFPPDYRPARAYSTAATTMPHDIGLGIMARSADAADIVEIATDLRDAFARIVILLDGTATEAGEIAARLPWVEVAHHPLAGDFAAQRNRLQNMMQTRWVLQIDTDERPDAALLGALGWLVAAADRDGLRSLGLPRRNLVDGVQSASYPDIQYRLNRSDIRFAGRVHERPVVPFVESSLALAGALEHRLDGERVRERTRIYEAMSTGAGRPEDEGLLLAAFDPVAVR
;
A
#
# COMPACT_ATOMS: atom_id res chain seq x y z
N MET A 1 -0.34 -13.60 22.75
CA MET A 1 -0.89 -13.39 21.39
C MET A 1 -1.07 -11.90 21.20
N ARG A 2 -0.49 -11.29 20.16
CA ARG A 2 -0.71 -9.86 19.87
C ARG A 2 -1.97 -9.75 19.02
N LEU A 3 -2.98 -9.06 19.52
CA LEU A 3 -4.23 -8.83 18.79
C LEU A 3 -4.00 -7.84 17.65
N ARG A 4 -4.68 -8.07 16.52
CA ARG A 4 -4.50 -7.35 15.28
C ARG A 4 -5.73 -6.50 15.03
N CYS A 5 -5.53 -5.39 14.37
CA CYS A 5 -6.62 -4.53 13.97
C CYS A 5 -7.51 -5.26 12.97
N SER A 6 -8.82 -5.31 13.23
CA SER A 6 -9.80 -5.94 12.35
C SER A 6 -10.02 -5.20 11.02
N ILE A 7 -9.50 -3.97 10.89
CA ILE A 7 -9.52 -3.19 9.65
C ILE A 7 -8.27 -3.49 8.80
N CYS A 8 -7.07 -3.18 9.31
CA CYS A 8 -5.84 -3.24 8.51
C CYS A 8 -4.96 -4.47 8.79
N GLY A 9 -5.19 -5.21 9.87
CA GLY A 9 -4.38 -6.37 10.28
C GLY A 9 -3.10 -6.02 11.05
N ASN A 10 -2.81 -4.74 11.31
CA ASN A 10 -1.65 -4.31 12.09
C ASN A 10 -1.76 -4.74 13.57
N TRP A 11 -0.65 -5.08 14.21
CA TRP A 11 -0.61 -5.50 15.62
C TRP A 11 -0.13 -4.41 16.58
N ASP A 12 0.29 -3.26 16.06
CA ASP A 12 0.84 -2.17 16.86
C ASP A 12 -0.26 -1.20 17.29
N TRP A 13 -0.39 -1.05 18.61
CA TRP A 13 -1.42 -0.29 19.29
C TRP A 13 -0.78 0.74 20.22
N LEU A 14 -1.15 2.00 20.05
CA LEU A 14 -0.67 3.12 20.85
C LEU A 14 -1.70 3.43 21.93
N ALA A 15 -1.27 3.51 23.20
CA ALA A 15 -2.14 3.95 24.28
C ALA A 15 -2.39 5.46 24.16
N TYR A 16 -3.65 5.86 24.14
CA TYR A 16 -4.09 7.25 24.03
C TYR A 16 -5.24 7.52 25.01
N TYR A 17 -4.91 8.08 26.18
CA TYR A 17 -5.86 8.21 27.30
C TYR A 17 -6.55 6.87 27.61
N ASP A 18 -7.88 6.84 27.52
CA ASP A 18 -8.73 5.66 27.76
C ASP A 18 -9.03 4.87 26.46
N TRP A 19 -8.16 5.00 25.46
CA TRP A 19 -8.27 4.35 24.15
C TRP A 19 -6.95 3.71 23.73
N PHE A 20 -7.04 2.75 22.82
CA PHE A 20 -5.94 2.19 22.05
C PHE A 20 -6.11 2.56 20.58
N GLU A 21 -5.15 3.27 20.01
CA GLU A 21 -5.12 3.64 18.59
C GLU A 21 -4.28 2.62 17.79
N CYS A 22 -4.84 2.07 16.73
CA CYS A 22 -4.07 1.32 15.75
C CYS A 22 -3.14 2.28 15.00
N SER A 23 -1.82 2.04 15.08
CA SER A 23 -0.80 2.93 14.49
C SER A 23 -0.79 3.05 12.96
N HIS A 24 -1.69 2.33 12.28
CA HIS A 24 -1.83 2.33 10.82
C HIS A 24 -3.13 2.98 10.39
N CYS A 25 -4.26 2.36 10.71
CA CYS A 25 -5.56 2.78 10.19
C CYS A 25 -6.32 3.78 11.06
N ARG A 26 -5.76 4.18 12.21
CA ARG A 26 -6.36 5.13 13.16
C ARG A 26 -7.65 4.65 13.85
N LEU A 27 -7.89 3.34 13.83
CA LEU A 27 -8.93 2.72 14.64
C LEU A 27 -8.64 2.96 16.12
N MET A 28 -9.59 3.55 16.83
CA MET A 28 -9.54 3.67 18.29
C MET A 28 -10.51 2.66 18.91
N VAL A 29 -10.04 1.89 19.89
CA VAL A 29 -10.87 0.96 20.68
C VAL A 29 -10.65 1.16 22.18
N ARG A 30 -11.68 0.91 22.99
CA ARG A 30 -11.56 0.94 24.46
C ARG A 30 -10.78 -0.25 25.00
N ASP A 31 -10.98 -1.42 24.39
CA ASP A 31 -10.27 -2.65 24.69
C ASP A 31 -9.85 -3.35 23.40
N VAL A 32 -8.55 -3.65 23.26
CA VAL A 32 -8.01 -4.38 22.11
C VAL A 32 -8.57 -5.80 21.99
N HIS A 33 -9.11 -6.38 23.05
CA HIS A 33 -9.73 -7.72 23.05
C HIS A 33 -11.11 -7.74 22.37
N GLU A 34 -11.70 -6.58 22.08
CA GLU A 34 -13.03 -6.45 21.47
C GLU A 34 -12.98 -6.06 19.98
N VAL A 35 -11.79 -6.04 19.37
CA VAL A 35 -11.59 -5.59 17.99
C VAL A 35 -12.34 -6.43 16.95
N GLY A 36 -12.75 -7.65 17.30
CA GLY A 36 -13.37 -8.59 16.37
C GLY A 36 -14.69 -8.15 15.76
N ASP A 37 -15.51 -7.49 16.57
CA ASP A 37 -16.83 -7.04 16.12
C ASP A 37 -16.77 -5.72 15.35
N VAL A 38 -15.67 -4.97 15.47
CA VAL A 38 -15.52 -3.62 14.89
C VAL A 38 -15.69 -3.66 13.37
N ALA A 39 -15.01 -4.57 12.67
CA ALA A 39 -15.11 -4.66 11.21
C ALA A 39 -16.54 -4.99 10.76
N ARG A 40 -17.24 -5.86 11.49
CA ARG A 40 -18.62 -6.24 11.18
C ARG A 40 -19.58 -5.07 11.38
N ASP A 41 -19.48 -4.37 12.52
CA ASP A 41 -20.29 -3.19 12.82
C ASP A 41 -20.04 -2.05 11.83
N LEU A 42 -18.77 -1.75 11.54
CA LEU A 42 -18.41 -0.73 10.56
C LEU A 42 -18.98 -1.06 9.16
N VAL A 43 -18.88 -2.31 8.69
CA VAL A 43 -19.46 -2.71 7.40
C VAL A 43 -20.98 -2.60 7.43
N ALA A 44 -21.64 -2.92 8.55
CA ALA A 44 -23.09 -2.73 8.68
C ALA A 44 -23.47 -1.24 8.57
N ARG A 45 -22.71 -0.34 9.22
CA ARG A 45 -22.89 1.11 9.13
C ARG A 45 -22.62 1.64 7.71
N LEU A 46 -21.54 1.20 7.06
CA LEU A 46 -21.23 1.58 5.66
C LEU A 46 -22.38 1.22 4.69
N LYS A 47 -23.07 0.10 4.92
CA LYS A 47 -24.20 -0.36 4.10
C LYS A 47 -25.47 0.46 4.28
N THR A 48 -25.61 1.25 5.35
CA THR A 48 -26.77 2.14 5.53
C THR A 48 -26.69 3.39 4.66
N GLY A 49 -25.52 3.68 4.09
CA GLY A 49 -25.24 4.88 3.30
C GLY A 49 -24.77 6.07 4.14
N THR A 50 -24.64 5.93 5.45
CA THR A 50 -24.14 7.00 6.33
C THR A 50 -23.40 6.43 7.54
N ILE A 51 -22.23 6.97 7.82
CA ILE A 51 -21.50 6.83 9.08
C ILE A 51 -21.66 8.14 9.84
N ASP A 52 -22.23 8.09 11.05
CA ASP A 52 -22.28 9.25 11.95
C ASP A 52 -21.90 8.79 13.37
N LEU A 53 -20.59 8.74 13.64
CA LEU A 53 -20.04 8.30 14.93
C LEU A 53 -20.22 9.36 16.04
N GLU A 54 -20.72 10.55 15.70
CA GLU A 54 -21.08 11.58 16.68
C GLU A 54 -22.50 11.34 17.23
N ARG A 55 -23.46 11.01 16.35
CA ARG A 55 -24.87 10.80 16.73
C ARG A 55 -25.19 9.37 17.13
N ASP A 56 -24.53 8.40 16.54
CA ASP A 56 -24.62 6.98 16.88
C ASP A 56 -23.23 6.48 17.30
N PRO A 57 -22.71 6.98 18.45
CA PRO A 57 -21.37 6.65 18.89
C PRO A 57 -21.32 5.16 19.24
N ALA A 58 -20.35 4.46 18.66
CA ALA A 58 -20.00 3.15 19.15
C ALA A 58 -19.35 3.33 20.54
N GLU A 59 -19.94 2.71 21.57
CA GLU A 59 -19.47 2.82 22.96
C GLU A 59 -18.01 2.36 23.12
N ARG A 60 -17.55 1.48 22.22
CA ARG A 60 -16.31 0.70 22.37
C ARG A 60 -15.26 0.96 21.28
N TRP A 61 -15.62 1.63 20.19
CA TRP A 61 -14.70 1.96 19.10
C TRP A 61 -15.05 3.28 18.42
N THR A 62 -14.10 3.96 17.79
CA THR A 62 -14.35 5.13 16.94
C THR A 62 -13.30 5.27 15.84
N LEU A 63 -13.59 6.10 14.85
CA LEU A 63 -12.68 6.50 13.78
C LEU A 63 -12.78 8.01 13.63
N ASP A 64 -11.64 8.64 13.36
CA ASP A 64 -11.62 10.01 12.85
C ASP A 64 -11.88 10.05 11.34
N PRO A 65 -12.04 11.24 10.72
CA PRO A 65 -12.32 11.31 9.28
C PRO A 65 -11.30 10.53 8.43
N ALA A 66 -10.00 10.70 8.68
CA ALA A 66 -8.96 9.97 7.95
C ALA A 66 -9.06 8.44 8.14
N GLY A 67 -9.29 7.97 9.37
CA GLY A 67 -9.50 6.57 9.70
C GLY A 67 -10.75 6.00 9.02
N SER A 68 -11.84 6.78 8.97
CA SER A 68 -13.08 6.38 8.30
C SER A 68 -12.90 6.16 6.80
N ARG A 69 -12.11 7.01 6.11
CA ARG A 69 -11.73 6.81 4.71
C ARG A 69 -10.93 5.52 4.52
N ASN A 70 -9.86 5.35 5.31
CA ASN A 70 -9.00 4.15 5.21
C ASN A 70 -9.81 2.86 5.41
N ALA A 71 -10.71 2.87 6.40
CA ALA A 71 -11.55 1.73 6.71
C ALA A 71 -12.65 1.50 5.67
N ALA A 72 -13.27 2.55 5.14
CA ALA A 72 -14.22 2.42 4.02
C ALA A 72 -13.55 1.79 2.80
N TRP A 73 -12.37 2.28 2.40
CA TRP A 73 -11.61 1.72 1.28
C TRP A 73 -11.25 0.25 1.49
N ARG A 74 -10.88 -0.15 2.72
CA ARG A 74 -10.61 -1.55 3.08
C ARG A 74 -11.78 -2.47 2.72
N PHE A 75 -13.00 -2.00 2.91
CA PHE A 75 -14.23 -2.78 2.73
C PHE A 75 -14.95 -2.49 1.40
N GLY A 76 -14.29 -1.78 0.47
CA GLY A 76 -14.84 -1.51 -0.86
C GLY A 76 -15.93 -0.44 -0.87
N PHE A 77 -15.82 0.57 -0.02
CA PHE A 77 -16.70 1.74 0.00
C PHE A 77 -15.91 3.02 -0.25
N GLU A 78 -16.51 3.93 -0.99
CA GLU A 78 -16.14 5.33 -0.97
C GLU A 78 -16.91 6.06 0.12
N VAL A 79 -16.31 7.14 0.64
CA VAL A 79 -16.94 8.02 1.62
C VAL A 79 -16.81 9.48 1.22
N GLU A 80 -17.80 10.26 1.63
CA GLU A 80 -17.83 11.71 1.51
C GLU A 80 -18.18 12.32 2.88
N PRO A 81 -17.33 13.16 3.46
CA PRO A 81 -17.59 13.81 4.74
C PRO A 81 -18.85 14.70 4.68
N ILE A 82 -19.67 14.67 5.73
CA ILE A 82 -20.96 15.40 5.79
C ILE A 82 -20.77 16.92 5.96
N ALA A 83 -19.63 17.34 6.51
CA ALA A 83 -19.28 18.76 6.66
C ALA A 83 -17.78 18.94 6.44
N VAL A 84 -17.41 19.70 5.41
CA VAL A 84 -16.05 20.18 5.18
C VAL A 84 -16.16 21.64 4.82
N SER A 85 -15.41 22.51 5.49
CA SER A 85 -15.26 23.88 4.97
C SER A 85 -14.36 23.86 3.73
N HIS A 86 -14.54 24.79 2.80
CA HIS A 86 -13.83 24.77 1.51
C HIS A 86 -12.30 24.81 1.64
N ASP A 87 -11.77 25.31 2.76
CA ASP A 87 -10.34 25.47 3.01
C ASP A 87 -9.75 24.39 3.94
N GLU A 88 -10.55 23.41 4.36
CA GLU A 88 -10.10 22.32 5.24
C GLU A 88 -9.69 21.07 4.44
N VAL A 89 -8.72 20.33 4.99
CA VAL A 89 -8.41 18.97 4.53
C VAL A 89 -9.70 18.15 4.58
N ARG A 90 -10.09 17.51 3.48
CA ARG A 90 -11.37 16.79 3.35
C ARG A 90 -11.57 15.71 4.41
N PHE A 91 -10.48 15.03 4.80
CA PHE A 91 -10.47 14.03 5.85
C PHE A 91 -9.32 14.31 6.83
N PRO A 92 -9.52 15.23 7.79
CA PRO A 92 -8.47 15.58 8.74
C PRO A 92 -8.20 14.41 9.71
N PRO A 93 -6.94 14.15 10.08
CA PRO A 93 -6.58 13.19 11.11
C PRO A 93 -6.64 13.83 12.51
N ASP A 94 -7.84 14.22 12.95
CA ASP A 94 -8.04 15.14 14.09
C ASP A 94 -8.76 14.56 15.30
N TYR A 95 -8.96 13.25 15.35
CA TYR A 95 -9.59 12.53 16.45
C TYR A 95 -11.08 12.86 16.71
N ARG A 96 -11.72 13.70 15.88
CA ARG A 96 -13.18 13.93 15.98
C ARG A 96 -13.92 12.71 15.44
N PRO A 97 -15.04 12.26 16.04
CA PRO A 97 -15.83 11.16 15.48
C PRO A 97 -16.24 11.42 14.02
N ALA A 98 -15.97 10.45 13.15
CA ALA A 98 -16.21 10.60 11.72
C ALA A 98 -17.70 10.71 11.38
N ARG A 99 -17.98 11.57 10.40
CA ARG A 99 -19.31 11.77 9.82
C ARG A 99 -19.20 11.83 8.30
N ALA A 100 -19.72 10.82 7.63
CA ALA A 100 -19.61 10.68 6.18
C ALA A 100 -20.82 9.97 5.57
N TYR A 101 -21.21 10.37 4.36
CA TYR A 101 -21.97 9.54 3.46
C TYR A 101 -21.08 8.42 2.93
N SER A 102 -21.64 7.23 2.74
CA SER A 102 -20.94 6.07 2.21
C SER A 102 -21.63 5.53 0.97
N THR A 103 -20.85 5.04 0.02
CA THR A 103 -21.36 4.39 -1.20
C THR A 103 -20.46 3.21 -1.53
N ALA A 104 -21.04 2.08 -1.94
CA ALA A 104 -20.25 0.94 -2.39
C ALA A 104 -19.41 1.36 -3.61
N ALA A 105 -18.12 1.13 -3.55
CA ALA A 105 -17.21 1.46 -4.64
C ALA A 105 -17.48 0.54 -5.82
N THR A 106 -17.46 1.10 -7.03
CA THR A 106 -17.63 0.35 -8.27
C THR A 106 -16.33 0.37 -9.06
N THR A 107 -15.87 -0.79 -9.53
CA THR A 107 -14.74 -0.86 -10.45
C THR A 107 -14.98 0.04 -11.65
N MET A 108 -13.97 0.81 -12.02
CA MET A 108 -14.03 1.75 -13.12
C MET A 108 -12.69 1.78 -13.88
N PRO A 109 -12.69 2.16 -15.17
CA PRO A 109 -11.47 2.30 -15.96
C PRO A 109 -10.50 3.31 -15.35
N HIS A 110 -9.21 3.15 -15.64
CA HIS A 110 -8.16 4.07 -15.21
C HIS A 110 -7.03 4.18 -16.23
N ASP A 111 -6.19 5.20 -16.07
CA ASP A 111 -5.02 5.48 -16.91
C ASP A 111 -3.68 5.27 -16.18
N ILE A 112 -3.70 4.59 -15.03
CA ILE A 112 -2.51 4.29 -14.22
C ILE A 112 -1.47 3.57 -15.09
N GLY A 113 -0.22 4.01 -14.96
CA GLY A 113 0.93 3.31 -15.51
C GLY A 113 1.53 2.33 -14.50
N LEU A 114 2.03 1.20 -15.01
CA LEU A 114 2.81 0.23 -14.24
C LEU A 114 4.30 0.42 -14.49
N GLY A 115 5.03 0.74 -13.43
CA GLY A 115 6.48 0.72 -13.43
C GLY A 115 7.00 -0.56 -12.79
N ILE A 116 7.91 -1.26 -13.46
CA ILE A 116 8.54 -2.49 -12.94
C ILE A 116 10.03 -2.22 -12.75
N MET A 117 10.52 -2.30 -11.51
CA MET A 117 11.95 -2.34 -11.23
C MET A 117 12.41 -3.79 -11.23
N ALA A 118 13.46 -4.08 -11.99
CA ALA A 118 13.89 -5.46 -12.21
C ALA A 118 15.41 -5.58 -12.24
N ARG A 119 15.92 -6.78 -11.95
CA ARG A 119 17.32 -7.15 -12.21
C ARG A 119 17.38 -7.95 -13.50
N SER A 120 18.52 -7.92 -14.20
CA SER A 120 18.68 -8.71 -15.45
C SER A 120 18.46 -10.21 -15.25
N ALA A 121 18.78 -10.74 -14.07
CA ALA A 121 18.53 -12.14 -13.70
C ALA A 121 17.04 -12.54 -13.68
N ASP A 122 16.12 -11.58 -13.57
CA ASP A 122 14.68 -11.84 -13.39
C ASP A 122 13.92 -11.82 -14.74
N ALA A 123 14.62 -12.08 -15.85
CA ALA A 123 14.12 -11.98 -17.22
C ALA A 123 12.85 -12.81 -17.52
N ALA A 124 12.62 -13.91 -16.80
CA ALA A 124 11.40 -14.70 -16.92
C ALA A 124 10.23 -14.00 -16.24
N ASP A 125 10.41 -13.58 -14.98
CA ASP A 125 9.39 -12.87 -14.19
C ASP A 125 8.97 -11.56 -14.85
N ILE A 126 9.92 -10.83 -15.44
CA ILE A 126 9.62 -9.59 -16.18
C ILE A 126 8.60 -9.86 -17.31
N VAL A 127 8.82 -10.93 -18.09
CA VAL A 127 7.93 -11.26 -19.21
C VAL A 127 6.59 -11.77 -18.73
N GLU A 128 6.56 -12.57 -17.67
CA GLU A 128 5.33 -13.02 -17.01
C GLU A 128 4.49 -11.81 -16.57
N ILE A 129 5.03 -10.92 -15.73
CA ILE A 129 4.31 -9.75 -15.20
C ILE A 129 3.78 -8.86 -16.32
N ALA A 130 4.64 -8.49 -17.26
CA ALA A 130 4.28 -7.56 -18.32
C ALA A 130 3.23 -8.13 -19.28
N THR A 131 3.16 -9.47 -19.39
CA THR A 131 2.13 -10.14 -20.17
C THR A 131 0.82 -10.23 -19.39
N ASP A 132 0.88 -10.70 -18.14
CA ASP A 132 -0.30 -10.92 -17.29
C ASP A 132 -1.03 -9.60 -16.98
N LEU A 133 -0.29 -8.51 -16.80
CA LEU A 133 -0.83 -7.19 -16.46
C LEU A 133 -1.00 -6.27 -17.67
N ARG A 134 -0.80 -6.78 -18.90
CA ARG A 134 -0.82 -5.97 -20.13
C ARG A 134 -2.09 -5.15 -20.28
N ASP A 135 -3.24 -5.78 -20.06
CA ASP A 135 -4.55 -5.15 -20.27
C ASP A 135 -5.07 -4.43 -19.01
N ALA A 136 -4.36 -4.57 -17.89
CA ALA A 136 -4.73 -3.93 -16.63
C ALA A 136 -4.19 -2.50 -16.51
N PHE A 137 -3.18 -2.11 -17.30
CA PHE A 137 -2.54 -0.79 -17.20
C PHE A 137 -2.46 -0.09 -18.55
N ALA A 138 -2.61 1.24 -18.54
CA ALA A 138 -2.56 2.03 -19.77
C ALA A 138 -1.15 2.09 -20.38
N ARG A 139 -0.12 1.84 -19.57
CA ARG A 139 1.28 1.89 -19.95
C ARG A 139 2.11 1.04 -19.01
N ILE A 140 3.07 0.30 -19.55
CA ILE A 140 4.05 -0.45 -18.77
C ILE A 140 5.45 0.07 -19.13
N VAL A 141 6.27 0.30 -18.10
CA VAL A 141 7.69 0.64 -18.24
C VAL A 141 8.51 -0.28 -17.34
N ILE A 142 9.59 -0.86 -17.88
CA ILE A 142 10.54 -1.66 -17.14
C ILE A 142 11.85 -0.89 -17.00
N LEU A 143 12.35 -0.76 -15.77
CA LEU A 143 13.68 -0.22 -15.50
C LEU A 143 14.57 -1.32 -14.94
N LEU A 144 15.54 -1.73 -15.75
CA LEU A 144 16.48 -2.80 -15.45
C LEU A 144 17.71 -2.28 -14.71
N ASP A 145 17.99 -2.84 -13.54
CA ASP A 145 19.33 -2.83 -12.96
C ASP A 145 20.21 -3.78 -13.77
N GLY A 146 20.88 -3.23 -14.77
CA GLY A 146 21.65 -3.97 -15.77
C GLY A 146 22.22 -3.07 -16.87
N THR A 147 22.64 -3.70 -17.94
CA THR A 147 23.27 -3.07 -19.11
C THR A 147 22.26 -2.73 -20.20
N ALA A 148 22.68 -1.88 -21.15
CA ALA A 148 21.89 -1.57 -22.33
C ALA A 148 21.59 -2.82 -23.19
N THR A 149 22.55 -3.75 -23.27
CA THR A 149 22.39 -5.00 -24.02
C THR A 149 21.28 -5.87 -23.42
N GLU A 150 21.32 -6.11 -22.11
CA GLU A 150 20.29 -6.91 -21.41
C GLU A 150 18.90 -6.27 -21.52
N ALA A 151 18.81 -4.94 -21.43
CA ALA A 151 17.54 -4.23 -21.65
C ALA A 151 17.03 -4.40 -23.09
N GLY A 152 17.91 -4.39 -24.09
CA GLY A 152 17.57 -4.65 -25.48
C GLY A 152 17.01 -6.06 -25.71
N GLU A 153 17.56 -7.07 -25.02
CA GLU A 153 17.07 -8.45 -25.09
C GLU A 153 15.65 -8.59 -24.51
N ILE A 154 15.37 -7.92 -23.39
CA ILE A 154 14.02 -7.87 -22.81
C ILE A 154 13.05 -7.11 -23.73
N ALA A 155 13.48 -5.97 -24.30
CA ALA A 155 12.67 -5.19 -25.24
C ALA A 155 12.29 -5.99 -26.49
N ALA A 156 13.20 -6.81 -27.00
CA ALA A 156 12.92 -7.68 -28.14
C ALA A 156 11.82 -8.72 -27.84
N ARG A 157 11.70 -9.17 -26.58
CA ARG A 157 10.66 -10.10 -26.13
C ARG A 157 9.32 -9.40 -25.82
N LEU A 158 9.37 -8.12 -25.46
CA LEU A 158 8.22 -7.30 -25.08
C LEU A 158 8.14 -6.01 -25.93
N PRO A 159 7.90 -6.10 -27.24
CA PRO A 159 7.94 -4.93 -28.13
C PRO A 159 6.86 -3.86 -27.85
N TRP A 160 5.89 -4.15 -26.97
CA TRP A 160 4.86 -3.20 -26.53
C TRP A 160 5.18 -2.51 -25.20
N VAL A 161 6.34 -2.81 -24.60
CA VAL A 161 6.77 -2.23 -23.31
C VAL A 161 8.01 -1.39 -23.54
N GLU A 162 8.07 -0.22 -22.90
CA GLU A 162 9.30 0.55 -22.86
C GLU A 162 10.25 -0.08 -21.84
N VAL A 163 11.42 -0.53 -22.29
CA VAL A 163 12.45 -1.10 -21.43
C VAL A 163 13.66 -0.18 -21.45
N ALA A 164 14.06 0.27 -20.27
CA ALA A 164 15.31 1.02 -20.08
C ALA A 164 16.18 0.33 -19.06
N HIS A 165 17.43 0.79 -18.97
CA HIS A 165 18.36 0.36 -17.94
C HIS A 165 18.84 1.56 -17.12
N HIS A 166 19.11 1.31 -15.86
CA HIS A 166 19.80 2.23 -14.96
C HIS A 166 20.41 1.38 -13.83
N PRO A 167 21.75 1.40 -13.66
CA PRO A 167 22.38 0.66 -12.57
C PRO A 167 21.84 1.13 -11.22
N LEU A 168 21.47 0.21 -10.34
CA LEU A 168 20.94 0.54 -9.01
C LEU A 168 21.96 1.36 -8.22
N ALA A 169 23.25 1.02 -8.32
CA ALA A 169 24.35 1.67 -7.60
C ALA A 169 24.10 1.80 -6.08
N GLY A 170 23.31 0.87 -5.52
CA GLY A 170 22.88 0.87 -4.13
C GLY A 170 21.88 1.98 -3.76
N ASP A 171 21.22 2.65 -4.72
CA ASP A 171 20.27 3.74 -4.48
C ASP A 171 18.88 3.45 -5.07
N PHE A 172 18.00 2.91 -4.23
CA PHE A 172 16.63 2.56 -4.60
C PHE A 172 15.77 3.81 -4.87
N ALA A 173 16.00 4.93 -4.17
CA ALA A 173 15.30 6.18 -4.46
C ALA A 173 15.64 6.70 -5.86
N ALA A 174 16.92 6.65 -6.26
CA ALA A 174 17.33 7.03 -7.61
C ALA A 174 16.65 6.15 -8.68
N GLN A 175 16.55 4.84 -8.43
CA GLN A 175 15.87 3.90 -9.32
C GLN A 175 14.38 4.23 -9.48
N ARG A 176 13.66 4.43 -8.36
CA ARG A 176 12.25 4.84 -8.38
C ARG A 176 12.04 6.17 -9.07
N ASN A 177 12.90 7.15 -8.80
CA ASN A 177 12.81 8.47 -9.42
C ASN A 177 13.07 8.43 -10.93
N ARG A 178 13.99 7.58 -11.38
CA ARG A 178 14.22 7.34 -12.81
C ARG A 178 12.98 6.76 -13.46
N LEU A 179 12.37 5.77 -12.83
CA LEU A 179 11.13 5.15 -13.31
C LEU A 179 9.98 6.17 -13.35
N GLN A 180 9.76 6.96 -12.29
CA GLN A 180 8.76 8.05 -12.25
C GLN A 180 8.86 9.00 -13.45
N ASN A 181 10.09 9.41 -13.81
CA ASN A 181 10.31 10.32 -14.93
C ASN A 181 9.92 9.74 -16.30
N MET A 182 9.85 8.41 -16.43
CA MET A 182 9.54 7.72 -17.70
C MET A 182 8.05 7.42 -17.88
N MET A 183 7.26 7.43 -16.80
CA MET A 183 5.91 6.85 -16.80
C MET A 183 4.90 7.63 -17.63
N GLN A 184 5.04 8.95 -17.79
CA GLN A 184 4.15 9.84 -18.57
C GLN A 184 2.64 9.71 -18.26
N THR A 185 2.27 9.03 -17.18
CA THR A 185 0.92 8.83 -16.67
C THR A 185 0.73 9.68 -15.42
N ARG A 186 -0.52 9.97 -15.04
CA ARG A 186 -0.82 10.80 -13.86
C ARG A 186 -0.47 10.06 -12.56
N TRP A 187 -0.86 8.80 -12.49
CA TRP A 187 -0.62 7.88 -11.39
C TRP A 187 0.24 6.70 -11.85
N VAL A 188 1.13 6.26 -10.97
CA VAL A 188 2.09 5.19 -11.22
C VAL A 188 2.00 4.19 -10.08
N LEU A 189 1.75 2.92 -10.42
CA LEU A 189 2.02 1.80 -9.54
C LEU A 189 3.45 1.29 -9.82
N GLN A 190 4.35 1.36 -8.84
CA GLN A 190 5.71 0.82 -8.96
C GLN A 190 5.84 -0.48 -8.19
N ILE A 191 6.17 -1.58 -8.88
CA ILE A 191 6.37 -2.89 -8.24
C ILE A 191 7.77 -3.43 -8.54
N ASP A 192 8.22 -4.32 -7.68
CA ASP A 192 9.41 -5.13 -7.91
C ASP A 192 9.00 -6.45 -8.62
N THR A 193 9.95 -7.17 -9.22
CA THR A 193 9.66 -8.41 -9.99
C THR A 193 9.08 -9.55 -9.16
N ASP A 194 9.22 -9.51 -7.84
CA ASP A 194 8.67 -10.46 -6.88
C ASP A 194 7.31 -10.03 -6.29
N GLU A 195 6.79 -8.86 -6.70
CA GLU A 195 5.50 -8.32 -6.27
C GLU A 195 4.40 -8.53 -7.34
N ARG A 196 3.16 -8.80 -6.92
CA ARG A 196 1.96 -8.86 -7.78
C ARG A 196 0.77 -8.18 -7.09
N PRO A 197 0.01 -7.28 -7.74
CA PRO A 197 -1.24 -6.81 -7.19
C PRO A 197 -2.28 -7.94 -7.17
N ASP A 198 -2.98 -8.12 -6.06
CA ASP A 198 -4.09 -9.09 -5.99
C ASP A 198 -5.32 -8.59 -6.78
N ALA A 199 -6.27 -9.50 -7.05
CA ALA A 199 -7.47 -9.17 -7.82
C ALA A 199 -8.32 -8.06 -7.17
N ALA A 200 -8.30 -7.97 -5.83
CA ALA A 200 -9.02 -6.93 -5.11
C ALA A 200 -8.37 -5.54 -5.34
N LEU A 201 -7.04 -5.46 -5.31
CA LEU A 201 -6.31 -4.23 -5.60
C LEU A 201 -6.50 -3.82 -7.06
N LEU A 202 -6.37 -4.75 -8.02
CA LEU A 202 -6.61 -4.48 -9.44
C LEU A 202 -8.02 -3.95 -9.69
N GLY A 203 -9.04 -4.58 -9.09
CA GLY A 203 -10.43 -4.12 -9.18
C GLY A 203 -10.69 -2.78 -8.49
N ALA A 204 -9.78 -2.35 -7.61
CA ALA A 204 -9.88 -1.12 -6.84
C ALA A 204 -9.17 0.09 -7.44
N LEU A 205 -8.16 -0.14 -8.29
CA LEU A 205 -7.25 0.89 -8.80
C LEU A 205 -7.97 2.14 -9.31
N GLY A 206 -9.00 1.98 -10.16
CA GLY A 206 -9.66 3.12 -10.79
C GLY A 206 -10.43 4.01 -9.83
N TRP A 207 -11.25 3.42 -8.96
CA TRP A 207 -11.99 4.22 -7.98
C TRP A 207 -11.06 4.74 -6.86
N LEU A 208 -9.98 4.03 -6.52
CA LEU A 208 -8.98 4.51 -5.56
C LEU A 208 -8.30 5.80 -6.03
N VAL A 209 -7.82 5.87 -7.28
CA VAL A 209 -7.15 7.08 -7.77
C VAL A 209 -8.12 8.23 -8.00
N ALA A 210 -9.36 7.94 -8.40
CA ALA A 210 -10.42 8.94 -8.48
C ALA A 210 -10.75 9.54 -7.11
N ALA A 211 -10.90 8.69 -6.09
CA ALA A 211 -11.11 9.12 -4.71
C ALA A 211 -9.90 9.92 -4.18
N ALA A 212 -8.68 9.45 -4.45
CA ALA A 212 -7.46 10.13 -4.05
C ALA A 212 -7.34 11.54 -4.68
N ASP A 213 -7.61 11.67 -5.98
CA ASP A 213 -7.58 12.96 -6.66
C ASP A 213 -8.62 13.94 -6.09
N ARG A 214 -9.83 13.45 -5.79
CA ARG A 214 -10.89 14.24 -5.13
C ARG A 214 -10.49 14.68 -3.72
N ASP A 215 -9.74 13.84 -3.00
CA ASP A 215 -9.36 14.06 -1.61
C ASP A 215 -8.01 14.80 -1.46
N GLY A 216 -7.40 15.22 -2.58
CA GLY A 216 -6.10 15.92 -2.58
C GLY A 216 -4.90 15.03 -2.25
N LEU A 217 -5.06 13.71 -2.36
CA LEU A 217 -4.01 12.74 -2.08
C LEU A 217 -3.15 12.49 -3.31
N ARG A 218 -1.84 12.29 -3.07
CA ARG A 218 -0.83 12.11 -4.12
C ARG A 218 0.04 10.88 -3.93
N SER A 219 -0.03 10.24 -2.76
CA SER A 219 0.76 9.05 -2.44
C SER A 219 -0.05 8.08 -1.60
N LEU A 220 -0.20 6.85 -2.07
CA LEU A 220 -0.99 5.81 -1.43
C LEU A 220 -0.11 4.65 -0.99
N GLY A 221 -0.17 4.35 0.31
CA GLY A 221 0.44 3.18 0.93
C GLY A 221 -0.45 1.96 0.74
N LEU A 222 0.08 0.92 0.09
CA LEU A 222 -0.59 -0.34 -0.18
C LEU A 222 -0.13 -1.40 0.83
N PRO A 223 -1.03 -2.25 1.37
CA PRO A 223 -0.63 -3.41 2.12
C PRO A 223 0.19 -4.36 1.24
N ARG A 224 1.31 -4.87 1.77
CA ARG A 224 2.08 -5.96 1.18
C ARG A 224 1.96 -7.21 2.04
N ARG A 225 1.60 -8.33 1.41
CA ARG A 225 1.63 -9.68 1.98
C ARG A 225 2.94 -10.34 1.57
N ASN A 226 3.90 -10.35 2.50
CA ASN A 226 5.12 -11.12 2.34
C ASN A 226 4.80 -12.62 2.45
N LEU A 227 5.06 -13.38 1.39
CA LEU A 227 4.89 -14.83 1.29
C LEU A 227 6.28 -15.47 1.27
N VAL A 228 6.77 -15.91 2.43
CA VAL A 228 8.06 -16.60 2.53
C VAL A 228 7.84 -18.09 2.35
N ASP A 229 8.44 -18.67 1.31
CA ASP A 229 8.26 -20.08 0.94
C ASP A 229 6.77 -20.48 0.81
N GLY A 230 5.95 -19.54 0.33
CA GLY A 230 4.50 -19.68 0.16
C GLY A 230 3.65 -19.44 1.42
N VAL A 231 4.26 -19.16 2.57
CA VAL A 231 3.56 -18.88 3.83
C VAL A 231 3.51 -17.38 4.09
N GLN A 232 2.32 -16.86 4.39
CA GLN A 232 2.18 -15.45 4.76
C GLN A 232 2.93 -15.17 6.07
N SER A 233 3.77 -14.15 6.02
CA SER A 233 4.59 -13.66 7.12
C SER A 233 3.79 -12.85 8.15
N ALA A 234 4.24 -12.91 9.40
CA ALA A 234 3.75 -12.09 10.49
C ALA A 234 3.95 -10.59 10.25
N SER A 235 4.82 -10.16 9.32
CA SER A 235 5.07 -8.76 8.94
C SER A 235 3.85 -8.00 8.38
N TYR A 236 2.78 -8.70 8.02
CA TYR A 236 1.58 -8.07 7.45
C TYR A 236 0.84 -7.16 8.46
N PRO A 237 0.36 -5.95 8.08
CA PRO A 237 0.55 -5.32 6.79
C PRO A 237 1.91 -4.63 6.72
N ASP A 238 2.71 -5.01 5.74
CA ASP A 238 3.91 -4.26 5.38
C ASP A 238 3.50 -3.16 4.40
N ILE A 239 3.35 -1.93 4.88
CA ILE A 239 2.84 -0.82 4.05
C ILE A 239 3.91 -0.32 3.09
N GLN A 240 3.61 -0.36 1.80
CA GLN A 240 4.49 0.11 0.73
C GLN A 240 3.84 1.23 -0.06
N TYR A 241 4.45 2.41 -0.08
CA TYR A 241 3.98 3.55 -0.88
C TYR A 241 4.33 3.37 -2.36
N ARG A 242 3.60 2.48 -3.04
CA ARG A 242 3.84 2.11 -4.44
C ARG A 242 2.91 2.79 -5.44
N LEU A 243 1.74 3.27 -5.02
CA LEU A 243 0.80 3.98 -5.91
C LEU A 243 0.92 5.48 -5.68
N ASN A 244 1.60 6.18 -6.59
CA ASN A 244 1.99 7.57 -6.42
C ASN A 244 1.68 8.40 -7.66
N ARG A 245 1.46 9.70 -7.49
CA ARG A 245 1.51 10.65 -8.59
C ARG A 245 2.92 10.65 -9.20
N SER A 246 2.99 10.81 -10.52
CA SER A 246 4.26 10.73 -11.26
C SER A 246 5.26 11.85 -10.94
N ASP A 247 4.79 12.94 -10.33
CA ASP A 247 5.61 14.05 -9.85
C ASP A 247 6.23 13.81 -8.46
N ILE A 248 5.76 12.80 -7.72
CA ILE A 248 6.34 12.44 -6.41
C ILE A 248 7.75 11.89 -6.59
N ARG A 249 8.66 12.36 -5.73
CA ARG A 249 10.05 11.91 -5.67
C ARG A 249 10.31 11.15 -4.39
N PHE A 250 11.20 10.17 -4.47
CA PHE A 250 11.62 9.33 -3.36
C PHE A 250 12.94 9.83 -2.79
N ALA A 251 13.10 9.71 -1.49
CA ALA A 251 14.33 9.98 -0.76
C ALA A 251 14.64 8.84 0.22
N GLY A 252 15.92 8.63 0.52
CA GLY A 252 16.41 7.51 1.31
C GLY A 252 16.99 6.43 0.41
N ARG A 253 18.17 5.90 0.76
CA ARG A 253 18.94 5.02 -0.12
C ARG A 253 18.36 3.60 -0.23
N VAL A 254 18.00 2.98 0.90
CA VAL A 254 17.52 1.58 1.01
C VAL A 254 16.10 1.47 1.58
N HIS A 255 15.72 2.39 2.48
CA HIS A 255 14.35 2.51 3.00
C HIS A 255 13.73 3.79 2.46
N GLU A 256 13.71 3.88 1.15
CA GLU A 256 13.19 5.02 0.41
C GLU A 256 11.72 5.27 0.72
N ARG A 257 11.35 6.54 0.77
CA ARG A 257 9.97 6.99 1.00
C ARG A 257 9.62 8.11 0.04
N PRO A 258 8.34 8.22 -0.38
CA PRO A 258 7.88 9.38 -1.11
C PRO A 258 8.07 10.64 -0.26
N VAL A 259 8.59 11.69 -0.87
CA VAL A 259 8.67 13.03 -0.28
C VAL A 259 7.37 13.75 -0.59
N VAL A 260 6.44 13.67 0.34
CA VAL A 260 5.09 14.19 0.24
C VAL A 260 4.60 14.61 1.63
N PRO A 261 3.84 15.70 1.77
CA PRO A 261 3.19 16.02 3.03
C PRO A 261 2.31 14.85 3.50
N PHE A 262 2.34 14.53 4.79
CA PHE A 262 1.57 13.42 5.33
C PHE A 262 0.06 13.54 5.02
N VAL A 263 -0.47 14.77 5.06
CA VAL A 263 -1.88 15.08 4.73
C VAL A 263 -2.26 14.82 3.27
N GLU A 264 -1.28 14.76 2.36
CA GLU A 264 -1.44 14.41 0.95
C GLU A 264 -1.19 12.91 0.72
N SER A 265 -1.09 12.11 1.79
CA SER A 265 -0.87 10.66 1.72
C SER A 265 -1.92 9.88 2.52
N SER A 266 -2.15 8.62 2.13
CA SER A 266 -3.11 7.76 2.82
C SER A 266 -2.78 6.29 2.67
N LEU A 267 -3.31 5.45 3.57
CA LEU A 267 -3.35 4.01 3.36
C LEU A 267 -4.51 3.67 2.42
N ALA A 268 -4.21 2.99 1.33
CA ALA A 268 -5.19 2.40 0.42
C ALA A 268 -5.29 0.90 0.72
N LEU A 269 -6.16 0.56 1.68
CA LEU A 269 -6.30 -0.80 2.22
C LEU A 269 -7.17 -1.73 1.34
N ALA A 270 -7.44 -1.36 0.09
CA ALA A 270 -8.23 -2.15 -0.84
C ALA A 270 -7.33 -3.16 -1.57
N GLY A 271 -7.38 -4.43 -1.15
CA GLY A 271 -6.48 -5.47 -1.66
C GLY A 271 -5.06 -5.37 -1.09
N ALA A 272 -4.11 -6.01 -1.76
CA ALA A 272 -2.70 -6.00 -1.37
C ALA A 272 -1.76 -6.27 -2.56
N LEU A 273 -0.49 -5.97 -2.36
CA LEU A 273 0.61 -6.53 -3.13
C LEU A 273 1.02 -7.87 -2.50
N GLU A 274 1.04 -8.95 -3.27
CA GLU A 274 1.63 -10.22 -2.89
C GLU A 274 3.12 -10.21 -3.22
N HIS A 275 3.97 -10.49 -2.25
CA HIS A 275 5.43 -10.41 -2.39
C HIS A 275 6.05 -11.76 -2.09
N ARG A 276 6.57 -12.42 -3.13
CA ARG A 276 7.09 -13.78 -3.05
C ARG A 276 8.56 -13.76 -2.65
N LEU A 277 8.87 -14.37 -1.52
CA LEU A 277 10.20 -14.38 -0.93
C LEU A 277 10.71 -15.81 -0.73
N ASP A 278 12.00 -15.98 -0.98
CA ASP A 278 12.74 -17.19 -0.63
C ASP A 278 13.34 -17.04 0.78
N GLY A 279 13.10 -18.02 1.66
CA GLY A 279 13.50 -17.95 3.06
C GLY A 279 15.02 -17.95 3.29
N GLU A 280 15.81 -18.57 2.43
CA GLU A 280 17.28 -18.50 2.48
C GLU A 280 17.75 -17.08 2.15
N ARG A 281 17.19 -16.52 1.08
CA ARG A 281 17.48 -15.17 0.62
C ARG A 281 17.06 -14.09 1.62
N VAL A 282 15.96 -14.28 2.36
CA VAL A 282 15.55 -13.35 3.45
C VAL A 282 16.65 -13.24 4.50
N ARG A 283 17.27 -14.36 4.91
CA ARG A 283 18.37 -14.37 5.91
C ARG A 283 19.66 -13.76 5.38
N GLU A 284 19.90 -13.87 4.06
CA GLU A 284 21.06 -13.26 3.42
C GLU A 284 20.87 -11.74 3.22
N ARG A 285 19.64 -11.31 2.90
CA ARG A 285 19.28 -9.91 2.60
C ARG A 285 19.61 -8.95 3.74
N THR A 286 19.36 -9.34 4.99
CA THR A 286 19.72 -8.54 6.19
C THR A 286 21.18 -8.14 6.16
N ARG A 287 22.09 -9.06 5.76
CA ARG A 287 23.53 -8.80 5.67
C ARG A 287 23.87 -7.87 4.50
N ILE A 288 23.22 -8.07 3.36
CA ILE A 288 23.43 -7.25 2.15
C ILE A 288 22.99 -5.81 2.39
N TYR A 289 21.81 -5.59 2.99
CA TYR A 289 21.30 -4.24 3.24
C TYR A 289 22.14 -3.50 4.28
N GLU A 290 22.58 -4.17 5.34
CA GLU A 290 23.51 -3.59 6.32
C GLU A 290 24.84 -3.18 5.67
N ALA A 291 25.33 -3.95 4.70
CA ALA A 291 26.53 -3.61 3.95
C ALA A 291 26.33 -2.41 3.00
N MET A 292 25.10 -2.17 2.51
CA MET A 292 24.78 -1.01 1.66
C MET A 292 24.62 0.30 2.45
N SER A 293 24.06 0.22 3.66
CA SER A 293 23.90 1.35 4.58
C SER A 293 23.78 0.84 6.02
N THR A 294 24.56 1.43 6.93
CA THR A 294 24.48 1.09 8.36
C THR A 294 23.06 1.26 8.89
N GLY A 295 22.56 0.23 9.59
CA GLY A 295 21.21 0.16 10.13
C GLY A 295 20.11 -0.20 9.12
N ALA A 296 20.45 -0.45 7.85
CA ALA A 296 19.45 -0.83 6.84
C ALA A 296 19.09 -2.32 6.85
N GLY A 297 19.84 -3.16 7.59
CA GLY A 297 19.54 -4.58 7.70
C GLY A 297 18.23 -4.87 8.44
N ARG A 298 17.87 -4.04 9.43
CA ARG A 298 16.70 -4.19 10.33
C ARG A 298 16.41 -5.65 10.72
N PRO A 299 17.24 -6.27 11.58
CA PRO A 299 17.10 -7.69 11.95
C PRO A 299 15.73 -8.05 12.55
N GLU A 300 15.03 -7.09 13.17
CA GLU A 300 13.66 -7.24 13.62
C GLU A 300 12.67 -7.54 12.48
N ASP A 301 12.91 -7.00 11.28
CA ASP A 301 12.11 -7.26 10.09
C ASP A 301 12.33 -8.70 9.62
N GLU A 302 13.55 -9.25 9.73
CA GLU A 302 13.84 -10.67 9.42
C GLU A 302 13.02 -11.61 10.31
N GLY A 303 12.98 -11.35 11.62
CA GLY A 303 12.21 -12.17 12.56
C GLY A 303 10.71 -12.17 12.23
N LEU A 304 10.15 -11.02 11.87
CA LEU A 304 8.75 -10.89 11.44
C LEU A 304 8.51 -11.55 10.08
N LEU A 305 9.47 -11.48 9.16
CA LEU A 305 9.38 -12.12 7.85
C LEU A 305 9.33 -13.64 7.96
N LEU A 306 10.17 -14.23 8.81
CA LEU A 306 10.26 -15.68 8.97
C LEU A 306 9.16 -16.27 9.87
N ALA A 307 8.50 -15.46 10.72
CA ALA A 307 7.37 -15.91 11.52
C ALA A 307 6.09 -16.01 10.69
N ALA A 308 5.28 -17.05 10.91
CA ALA A 308 3.99 -17.20 10.24
C ALA A 308 2.97 -16.17 10.72
N PHE A 309 2.13 -15.70 9.81
CA PHE A 309 0.99 -14.84 10.11
C PHE A 309 -0.02 -15.55 11.00
N ASP A 310 -0.39 -14.91 12.12
CA ASP A 310 -1.43 -15.40 13.02
C ASP A 310 -2.78 -14.72 12.69
N PRO A 311 -3.75 -15.45 12.09
CA PRO A 311 -5.05 -14.91 11.72
C PRO A 311 -6.04 -14.85 12.89
N VAL A 312 -5.74 -15.45 14.06
CA VAL A 312 -6.64 -15.50 15.24
C VAL A 312 -6.96 -14.10 15.78
N ALA A 313 -6.24 -13.10 15.29
CA ALA A 313 -6.29 -11.72 15.72
C ALA A 313 -7.17 -10.81 14.82
N VAL A 314 -7.92 -11.36 13.84
CA VAL A 314 -8.81 -10.60 12.93
C VAL A 314 -10.30 -11.03 13.04
N ARG A 315 -10.62 -11.97 13.94
CA ARG A 315 -12.01 -12.40 14.21
C ARG A 315 -12.74 -11.41 15.07
#